data_AF-J9GMW1-F1
#
_entry.id   AF-J9GMW1-F1
#
_cell.length_a   1.000
_cell.length_b   1.000
_cell.length_c   1.000
_cell.angle_alpha   90.00
_cell.angle_beta   90.00
_cell.angle_gamma   90.00
#
_symmetry.space_group_name_H-M   'P 1'
#
loop_
_entity.id
_entity.type
_entity.pdbx_description
1 polymer ?
#
loop_
_entity_poly.entity_id
_entity_poly.type
_entity_poly.pdbx_seq_one_letter_code
_entity_poly.pdbx_strand_id
1 'polypeptide(L)' 'IFLSYEMHLAKPDINIFQQVMNETGIAPAETLFIDDSEINCRVAQTLNIHTYTPQAHEDWSHLFR' A
#
# COMPACT_ATOMS: atom_id res chain seq x y z
N ILE A 1 -10.80 0.82 -7.45
CA ILE A 1 -9.56 0.15 -7.91
C ILE A 1 -8.63 1.28 -8.36
N PHE A 2 -7.35 1.23 -8.00
CA PHE A 2 -6.38 2.27 -8.33
C PHE A 2 -5.31 1.67 -9.22
N LEU A 3 -5.24 2.13 -10.47
CA LEU A 3 -4.39 1.56 -11.52
C LEU A 3 -3.34 2.59 -11.92
N SER A 4 -2.07 2.19 -11.89
CA SER A 4 -0.94 3.10 -12.14
C SER A 4 -1.02 3.80 -13.51
N TYR A 5 -1.49 3.12 -14.55
CA TYR A 5 -1.62 3.72 -15.88
C TYR A 5 -2.73 4.77 -15.98
N GLU A 6 -3.80 4.64 -15.19
CA GLU A 6 -4.91 5.61 -15.14
C GLU A 6 -4.53 6.82 -14.27
N MET A 7 -3.79 6.56 -13.19
CA MET A 7 -3.30 7.60 -12.28
C MET A 7 -2.07 8.35 -12.82
N HIS A 8 -1.39 7.81 -13.83
CA HIS A 8 -0.08 8.27 -14.30
C HIS A 8 0.98 8.37 -13.18
N LEU A 9 0.83 7.53 -12.15
CA LEU A 9 1.72 7.41 -11.00
C LEU A 9 2.07 5.94 -10.79
N ALA A 10 3.28 5.66 -10.32
CA ALA A 10 3.72 4.30 -10.04
C ALA A 10 4.38 4.23 -8.67
N LYS A 11 4.13 3.13 -7.95
CA LYS A 11 4.90 2.80 -6.75
C LYS A 11 6.39 2.65 -7.13
N PRO A 12 7.33 3.06 -6.26
CA PRO A 12 7.14 3.51 -4.88
C PRO A 12 6.99 5.03 -4.75
N ASP A 13 6.59 5.78 -5.78
CA ASP A 13 6.35 7.22 -5.64
C ASP A 13 5.29 7.47 -4.55
N ILE A 14 5.61 8.31 -3.56
CA ILE A 14 4.72 8.63 -2.44
C ILE A 14 3.37 9.20 -2.91
N ASN A 15 3.35 9.88 -4.05
CA ASN A 15 2.17 10.53 -4.61
C ASN A 15 1.05 9.52 -4.93
N ILE A 16 1.39 8.28 -5.31
CA ILE A 16 0.36 7.28 -5.62
C ILE A 16 -0.45 6.93 -4.36
N PHE A 17 0.22 6.80 -3.21
CA PHE A 17 -0.43 6.51 -1.95
C PHE A 17 -1.25 7.71 -1.47
N GLN A 18 -0.69 8.92 -1.55
CA GLN A 18 -1.41 10.15 -1.18
C GLN A 18 -2.67 10.36 -2.04
N GLN A 19 -2.61 10.08 -3.35
CA GLN A 19 -3.78 10.18 -4.23
C GLN A 19 -4.88 9.19 -3.81
N VAL A 20 -4.53 7.93 -3.50
CA VAL A 20 -5.49 6.94 -2.97
C VAL A 20 -6.16 7.44 -1.69
N MET A 21 -5.38 7.97 -0.73
CA MET A 21 -5.92 8.49 0.53
C MET A 21 -6.87 9.68 0.29
N ASN A 22 -6.48 10.61 -0.59
CA ASN A 22 -7.27 11.79 -0.90
C ASN A 22 -8.60 11.44 -1.59
N GLU A 23 -8.60 10.48 -2.53
CA GLU A 23 -9.80 10.09 -3.27
C GLU A 23 -10.77 9.22 -2.43
N THR A 24 -10.23 8.43 -1.48
CA THR A 24 -11.05 7.52 -0.66
C THR A 24 -11.45 8.12 0.69
N GLY A 25 -10.70 9.08 1.21
CA GLY A 25 -10.89 9.65 2.54
C GLY A 25 -10.53 8.73 3.70
N ILE A 26 -9.85 7.59 3.44
CA ILE A 26 -9.45 6.66 4.50
C ILE A 26 -8.26 7.20 5.30
N ALA A 27 -8.24 6.92 6.60
CA ALA A 27 -7.11 7.29 7.45
C ALA A 27 -5.93 6.35 7.23
N PRO A 28 -4.70 6.86 6.98
CA PRO A 28 -3.52 6.01 6.79
C PRO A 28 -3.28 5.06 7.98
N ALA A 29 -3.42 5.55 9.20
CA ALA A 29 -3.23 4.79 10.43
C ALA A 29 -4.32 3.71 10.68
N GLU A 30 -5.40 3.73 9.91
CA GLU A 30 -6.46 2.71 9.95
C GLU A 30 -6.41 1.80 8.71
N THR A 31 -5.36 1.92 7.90
CA THR A 31 -5.21 1.22 6.62
C THR A 31 -4.07 0.19 6.68
N LEU A 32 -4.35 -1.04 6.22
CA LEU A 32 -3.34 -2.09 5.99
C LEU A 32 -3.06 -2.20 4.49
N PHE A 33 -1.79 -2.07 4.11
CA PHE A 33 -1.27 -2.24 2.75
C PHE A 33 -0.44 -3.52 2.64
N ILE A 34 -0.81 -4.40 1.72
CA ILE A 34 -0.14 -5.69 1.48
C ILE A 34 0.50 -5.65 0.10
N ASP A 35 1.83 -5.75 0.05
CA ASP A 35 2.62 -5.67 -1.20
C ASP A 35 3.94 -6.42 -1.02
N ASP A 36 4.32 -7.26 -1.97
CA ASP A 36 5.53 -8.10 -1.93
C ASP A 36 6.82 -7.30 -2.15
N SER A 37 6.74 -6.04 -2.58
CA SER A 37 7.89 -5.16 -2.68
C SER A 37 8.17 -4.44 -1.36
N GLU A 38 9.34 -4.73 -0.79
CA GLU A 38 9.80 -4.06 0.42
C GLU A 38 9.88 -2.53 0.26
N ILE A 39 10.30 -2.02 -0.91
CA ILE A 39 10.44 -0.58 -1.15
C ILE A 39 9.05 0.10 -1.17
N ASN A 40 8.05 -0.53 -1.77
CA ASN A 40 6.68 -0.01 -1.78
C ASN A 40 6.13 0.10 -0.34
N CYS A 41 6.30 -0.96 0.44
CA CYS A 41 5.88 -0.99 1.84
C CYS A 41 6.60 0.08 2.68
N ARG A 42 7.93 0.22 2.53
CA ARG A 42 8.69 1.25 3.24
C ARG A 42 8.20 2.66 2.94
N VAL A 43 7.87 2.99 1.69
CA VAL A 43 7.28 4.31 1.36
C VAL A 43 5.89 4.48 1.97
N ALA A 44 5.03 3.47 1.89
CA ALA A 44 3.71 3.51 2.53
C ALA A 44 3.80 3.73 4.05
N GLN A 45 4.76 3.10 4.74
CA GLN A 45 5.01 3.30 6.17
C GLN A 45 5.34 4.76 6.52
N THR A 46 5.99 5.52 5.62
CA THR A 46 6.27 6.95 5.86
C THR A 46 5.02 7.81 5.96
N LEU A 47 3.88 7.31 5.45
CA LEU A 47 2.57 7.91 5.56
C LEU A 47 1.75 7.38 6.74
N ASN A 48 2.37 6.62 7.66
CA ASN A 48 1.72 5.90 8.76
C ASN A 48 0.73 4.81 8.31
N ILE A 49 0.90 4.27 7.10
CA ILE A 49 0.14 3.11 6.64
C ILE A 49 0.74 1.85 7.27
N HIS A 50 -0.09 0.98 7.84
CA HIS A 50 0.36 -0.33 8.29
C HIS A 50 0.68 -1.19 7.07
N THR A 51 1.80 -1.92 7.09
CA THR A 51 2.21 -2.71 5.93
C THR A 51 2.55 -4.13 6.28
N TYR A 52 2.35 -5.03 5.32
CA TYR A 52 2.86 -6.38 5.38
C TYR A 52 3.45 -6.79 4.03
N THR A 53 4.68 -7.32 4.08
CA THR A 53 5.46 -7.69 2.89
C THR A 53 5.54 -9.21 2.79
N PRO A 54 4.58 -9.88 2.11
CA PRO A 54 4.64 -11.33 1.93
C PRO A 54 5.88 -11.74 1.15
N GLN A 55 6.43 -12.90 1.48
CA GLN A 55 7.41 -13.58 0.64
C GLN A 55 6.75 -14.11 -0.64
N ALA A 56 7.57 -14.40 -1.65
CA ALA A 56 7.09 -15.02 -2.88
C ALA A 56 6.33 -16.33 -2.55
N HIS A 57 5.08 -16.41 -3.02
CA HIS A 57 4.16 -17.54 -2.80
C HIS A 57 3.70 -17.77 -1.34
N GLU A 58 3.86 -16.78 -0.46
CA GLU A 58 3.38 -16.89 0.92
C GLU A 58 1.85 -16.85 1.00
N ASP A 59 1.26 -17.77 1.78
CA ASP A 59 -0.14 -17.68 2.23
C ASP A 59 -0.24 -16.74 3.44
N TRP A 60 -0.62 -15.51 3.17
CA TRP A 60 -0.81 -14.45 4.16
C TRP A 60 -2.21 -14.44 4.79
N SER A 61 -3.05 -15.47 4.57
CA SER A 61 -4.37 -15.58 5.20
C SER A 61 -4.31 -15.65 6.73
N HIS A 62 -3.15 -16.02 7.29
CA HIS A 62 -2.91 -16.05 8.73
C HIS A 62 -3.04 -14.66 9.41
N LEU A 63 -2.99 -13.56 8.65
CA LEU A 63 -3.21 -12.21 9.18
C LEU A 63 -4.64 -11.94 9.66
N PHE A 64 -5.62 -12.74 9.22
CA PHE A 64 -7.05 -12.52 9.48
C PHE A 64 -7.73 -13.66 10.24
N ARG A 65 -6.93 -14.51 10.90
CA ARG A 65 -7.43 -15.64 11.69
C ARG A 65 -7.59 -15.29 13.16
#